data_AF-A0A3D4MIW4-F1
#
_entry.id   AF-A0A3D4MIW4-F1
#
_cell.length_a   1.000
_cell.length_b   1.000
_cell.length_c   1.000
_cell.angle_alpha   90.00
_cell.angle_beta   90.00
_cell.angle_gamma   90.00
#
_symmetry.space_group_name_H-M   'P 1'
#
loop_
_entity.id
_entity.type
_entity.pdbx_description
1 polymer ?
#
loop_
_entity_poly.entity_id
_entity_poly.type
_entity_poly.pdbx_seq_one_letter_code
_entity_poly.pdbx_strand_id
1 'polypeptide(L)' 'MEKWYFVSEYDYNLKFLGIYSTTIARSTLDESPMVYKPIESIIDNIKDTVEIIKIIKPIYNFKDAE' A
#
# COMPACT_ATOMS: atom_id res chain seq x y z
N MET A 1 -12.76 -0.46 -1.70
CA MET A 1 -11.61 -1.23 -1.20
C MET A 1 -12.05 -2.04 -0.01
N GLU A 2 -11.97 -3.37 -0.10
CA GLU A 2 -12.13 -4.23 1.07
C GLU A 2 -11.00 -3.95 2.06
N LYS A 3 -11.32 -3.78 3.34
CA LYS A 3 -10.35 -3.45 4.40
C LYS A 3 -9.69 -4.73 4.91
N TRP A 4 -8.37 -4.75 4.99
CA TRP A 4 -7.57 -5.87 5.49
C TRP A 4 -7.18 -5.58 6.94
N TYR A 5 -7.90 -6.18 7.87
CA TYR A 5 -7.72 -5.92 9.30
C TYR A 5 -6.79 -6.94 9.96
N PHE A 6 -6.54 -8.07 9.29
CA PHE A 6 -5.70 -9.14 9.81
C PHE A 6 -4.41 -9.28 8.99
N VAL A 7 -3.33 -9.70 9.66
CA VAL A 7 -2.02 -9.98 9.03
C VAL A 7 -2.16 -10.98 7.88
N SER A 8 -3.01 -12.00 8.04
CA SER A 8 -3.28 -13.01 7.01
C SER A 8 -3.98 -12.44 5.78
N GLU A 9 -4.90 -11.50 5.97
CA GLU A 9 -5.57 -10.81 4.86
C GLU A 9 -4.58 -9.90 4.14
N TYR A 10 -3.75 -9.17 4.88
CA TYR A 10 -2.71 -8.33 4.29
C TYR A 10 -1.74 -9.15 3.44
N ASP A 11 -1.25 -10.28 3.96
CA ASP A 11 -0.39 -11.21 3.24
C ASP A 11 -1.05 -11.81 1.98
N TYR A 12 -2.29 -12.31 2.12
CA TYR A 12 -3.04 -12.87 1.00
C TYR A 12 -3.22 -11.85 -0.12
N ASN A 13 -3.60 -10.63 0.22
CA ASN A 13 -3.88 -9.62 -0.80
C ASN A 13 -2.60 -9.08 -1.46
N LEU A 14 -1.50 -8.92 -0.73
CA LEU A 14 -0.22 -8.59 -1.36
C LEU A 14 0.19 -9.65 -2.38
N LYS A 15 0.05 -10.94 -2.02
CA LYS A 15 0.31 -12.06 -2.95
C LYS A 15 -0.62 -12.04 -4.16
N PHE A 16 -1.91 -11.78 -3.96
CA PHE A 16 -2.89 -11.65 -5.04
C PHE A 16 -2.53 -10.51 -6.01
N LEU A 17 -2.00 -9.41 -5.48
CA LEU A 17 -1.53 -8.27 -6.27
C LEU A 17 -0.14 -8.47 -6.90
N GLY A 18 0.50 -9.64 -6.68
CA GLY A 18 1.85 -9.92 -7.18
C GLY A 18 2.95 -9.14 -6.46
N ILE A 19 2.68 -8.67 -5.24
CA ILE A 19 3.62 -7.91 -4.42
C ILE A 19 4.25 -8.86 -3.40
N TYR A 20 5.56 -9.06 -3.50
CA TYR A 20 6.31 -9.80 -2.51
C TYR A 20 6.58 -8.93 -1.27
N SER A 21 6.60 -9.50 -0.08
CA SER A 21 6.94 -8.77 1.14
C SER A 21 7.63 -9.69 2.14
N THR A 22 8.69 -9.17 2.78
CA THR A 22 9.43 -9.88 3.84
C THR A 22 9.11 -9.37 5.24
N THR A 23 8.24 -8.35 5.35
CA THR A 23 8.02 -7.60 6.60
C THR A 23 6.55 -7.48 6.96
N ILE A 24 5.75 -8.51 6.65
CA ILE A 24 4.34 -8.55 7.07
C ILE A 24 4.28 -9.04 8.51
N ALA A 25 3.90 -8.15 9.43
CA ALA A 25 3.71 -8.46 10.84
C ALA A 25 2.53 -7.66 11.42
N ARG A 26 2.14 -7.98 12.66
CA ARG A 26 1.12 -7.19 13.39
C ARG A 26 1.56 -5.74 13.59
N SER A 27 2.84 -5.52 13.83
CA SER A 27 3.45 -4.20 14.03
C SER A 27 3.48 -3.32 12.78
N THR A 28 3.23 -3.89 11.60
CA THR A 28 3.26 -3.14 10.32
C THR A 28 1.86 -2.96 9.71
N LEU A 29 0.80 -3.34 10.42
CA LEU A 29 -0.59 -3.22 9.92
C LEU A 29 -1.07 -1.76 9.89
N ASP A 30 -0.56 -0.94 10.81
CA ASP A 30 -0.77 0.49 10.89
C ASP A 30 -0.09 1.27 9.75
N GLU A 31 0.76 0.60 8.97
CA GLU A 31 1.36 1.09 7.72
C GLU A 31 0.84 0.35 6.48
N SER A 32 -0.20 -0.47 6.63
CA SER A 32 -0.83 -1.15 5.49
C SER A 32 -1.52 -0.14 4.56
N PRO A 33 -1.74 -0.47 3.28
CA PRO A 33 -2.43 0.45 2.35
C PRO A 33 -3.80 0.95 2.85
N MET A 34 -4.44 0.21 3.76
CA MET A 34 -5.78 0.50 4.27
C MET A 34 -5.83 1.61 5.33
N VAL A 35 -4.69 2.00 5.90
CA VAL A 35 -4.61 3.11 6.87
C VAL A 35 -4.46 4.48 6.20
N TYR A 36 -4.08 4.49 4.92
CA TYR A 36 -3.89 5.69 4.14
C TYR A 36 -5.17 6.08 3.40
N LYS A 37 -5.25 7.36 3.01
CA LYS A 37 -6.30 7.83 2.10
C LYS A 37 -6.12 7.16 0.72
N PRO A 38 -7.22 6.93 -0.01
CA PRO A 38 -7.14 6.43 -1.38
C PRO A 38 -6.28 7.36 -2.26
N ILE A 39 -5.48 6.77 -3.16
CA ILE A 39 -4.60 7.53 -4.06
C ILE A 39 -5.41 8.47 -4.97
N GLU A 40 -6.64 8.08 -5.32
CA GLU A 40 -7.57 8.87 -6.12
C GLU A 40 -7.86 10.22 -5.45
N SER A 41 -8.01 10.23 -4.11
CA SER A 41 -8.21 11.45 -3.36
C SER A 41 -7.01 12.38 -3.45
N ILE A 42 -5.78 11.85 -3.45
CA ILE A 42 -4.57 12.67 -3.59
C ILE A 42 -4.50 13.26 -5.00
N ILE A 43 -4.70 12.43 -6.03
CA ILE A 43 -4.69 12.84 -7.44
C ILE A 43 -5.70 13.96 -7.69
N ASP A 44 -6.93 13.80 -7.20
CA ASP A 44 -7.99 14.79 -7.39
C ASP A 44 -7.69 16.15 -6.76
N ASN A 45 -6.91 16.18 -5.67
CA ASN A 45 -6.59 17.43 -4.97
C ASN A 45 -5.37 18.16 -5.54
N ILE A 46 -4.47 17.46 -6.25
CA ILE A 46 -3.22 18.06 -6.75
C ILE A 46 -3.24 18.35 -8.26
N LYS A 47 -4.18 17.74 -9.00
CA LYS A 47 -4.22 17.76 -10.49
C LYS A 47 -4.13 19.14 -11.15
N ASP A 48 -4.58 20.20 -10.49
CA ASP A 48 -4.53 21.56 -11.05
C ASP A 48 -3.16 22.24 -10.89
N THR A 49 -2.25 21.63 -10.12
CA THR A 49 -0.95 22.23 -9.72
C THR A 49 0.27 21.41 -10.14
N VAL A 50 0.09 20.14 -10.48
CA VAL A 50 1.19 19.25 -10.86
C VAL A 50 0.79 18.36 -12.04
N GLU A 51 1.80 17.91 -12.80
CA GLU A 51 1.65 16.90 -13.83
C GLU A 51 2.14 15.54 -13.33
N ILE A 52 1.32 14.49 -13.47
CA ILE A 52 1.70 13.12 -13.10
C ILE A 52 2.41 12.47 -14.29
N ILE A 53 3.74 12.41 -14.22
CA ILE A 53 4.56 11.79 -15.28
C ILE A 53 4.43 10.26 -15.26
N LYS A 54 4.36 9.65 -14.08
CA LYS A 54 4.31 8.18 -13.93
C LYS A 54 3.74 7.76 -12.57
N ILE A 55 2.99 6.66 -12.57
CA ILE A 55 2.59 5.93 -11.36
C ILE A 55 3.41 4.64 -11.28
N ILE A 56 4.15 4.45 -10.19
CA ILE A 56 4.99 3.28 -9.97
C ILE A 56 4.24 2.27 -9.11
N LYS A 57 4.15 1.02 -9.58
CA LYS A 57 3.55 -0.09 -8.83
C LYS A 57 4.67 -0.90 -8.17
N PRO A 58 4.66 -1.09 -6.85
CA PRO A 58 5.69 -1.88 -6.18
C PRO A 58 5.52 -3.38 -6.52
N ILE A 59 6.64 -4.08 -6.62
CA ILE A 59 6.68 -5.56 -6.71
C ILE A 59 7.29 -6.20 -5.47
N TYR A 60 7.96 -5.40 -4.63
CA TYR A 60 8.57 -5.82 -3.38
C TYR A 60 8.34 -4.73 -2.32
N ASN A 61 7.84 -5.15 -1.17
CA ASN A 61 7.70 -4.34 0.03
C ASN A 61 8.74 -4.79 1.07
N PHE A 62 9.71 -3.92 1.31
CA PHE A 62 10.73 -4.08 2.34
C PHE A 62 10.61 -2.93 3.34
N LYS A 63 10.65 -3.26 4.62
CA LYS A 63 10.76 -2.32 5.73
C LYS A 63 12.01 -2.73 6.52
N ASP A 64 12.69 -1.77 7.14
CA ASP A 64 13.86 -2.12 7.95
C ASP A 64 13.44 -3.00 9.15
N ALA A 65 14.37 -3.80 9.67
CA ALA A 65 14.14 -4.53 10.90
C ALA A 65 14.49 -3.61 12.07
N GLU A 66 13.49 -2.99 12.69
CA GLU A 66 13.67 -2.42 14.03
C GLU A 66 13.99 -3.51 15.08
#